data_AF-A0A0W0WLK9-F1
#
_entry.id   AF-A0A0W0WLK9-F1
#
_cell.length_a   1.000
_cell.length_b   1.000
_cell.length_c   1.000
_cell.angle_alpha   90.00
_cell.angle_beta   90.00
_cell.angle_gamma   90.00
#
_symmetry.space_group_name_H-M   'P 1'
#
loop_
_entity.id
_entity.type
_entity.pdbx_description
1 polymer ?
#
loop_
_entity_poly.entity_id
_entity_poly.type
_entity_poly.pdbx_seq_one_letter_code
_entity_poly.pdbx_strand_id
1 'polypeptide(L)'
;MWYQKVLEELVPKIEKKQQKQAKEFLAIFFKGLQECSGEPIPPLVLFGLIDKMYKKYGSQEEESVDLTSFARDLTGLSLILMKAAFDLALFNEDFSYIKQSKIRQPVLGFNISKAKRQSKVLKSRPDDDWGDEELPDTIEDVSGFFPKLEFLEIKTLQAWDYDLTVDFDHLLSILIANHSVVDPEIFTHCKQSATGVSEDFDEFICKLRLLFLVRDYIKKGDLGMLQRLLHPDSFKDATLQLLTSLCQETLKPEIISNSFRSEKSKQHFLKLSEENLKKRDDLFVLNIVNKHLNNRKTRNELAQLALEHGQPKIAEYLNHEIEELVEASNDLNGDSPQQESKENEAQALSAIQIEQLLKNRIKSPTIEAFHAWENSNSELLTQIAKLLPFEQFSSINWTSITVEHLCELLEISTPRLLLINLVDTLINNIETKNGGRWTSGIDSEKVKTLKAIKTEIEAEKVFSIEDSVLQTTYLRAIEAVCHIKRNPWHFWATPNSVTEFKQLLEDNNLDLGIRTNP
;
A
#
# COMPACT_ATOMS: atom_id res chain seq x y z
N MET A 1 27.21 -1.49 -5.29
CA MET A 1 25.83 -1.66 -4.74
C MET A 1 25.04 -2.54 -5.70
N TRP A 2 24.06 -3.34 -5.25
CA TRP A 2 23.38 -4.30 -6.15
C TRP A 2 22.62 -3.61 -7.29
N TYR A 3 21.91 -2.53 -7.00
CA TYR A 3 21.15 -1.75 -7.98
C TYR A 3 22.05 -1.11 -9.05
N GLN A 4 23.27 -0.71 -8.67
CA GLN A 4 24.27 -0.25 -9.62
C GLN A 4 24.64 -1.37 -10.60
N LYS A 5 24.87 -2.59 -10.11
CA LYS A 5 25.17 -3.74 -10.97
C LYS A 5 24.00 -4.07 -11.90
N VAL A 6 22.75 -3.99 -11.41
CA VAL A 6 21.55 -4.18 -12.23
C VAL A 6 21.49 -3.16 -13.37
N LEU A 7 21.79 -1.88 -13.11
CA LEU A 7 21.85 -0.86 -14.18
C LEU A 7 23.11 -0.97 -15.06
N GLU A 8 24.20 -1.56 -14.57
CA GLU A 8 25.40 -1.83 -15.38
C GLU A 8 25.13 -2.82 -16.52
N GLU A 9 24.10 -3.67 -16.41
CA GLU A 9 23.65 -4.56 -17.48
C GLU A 9 22.99 -3.81 -18.66
N LEU A 10 22.66 -2.53 -18.49
CA LEU A 10 22.25 -1.65 -19.58
C LEU A 10 23.45 -0.97 -20.28
N VAL A 11 24.68 -1.06 -19.72
CA VAL A 11 25.87 -0.44 -20.31
C VAL A 11 26.20 -0.96 -21.72
N PRO A 12 26.02 -2.25 -22.06
CA PRO A 12 26.20 -2.71 -23.45
C PRO A 12 25.33 -1.99 -24.48
N LYS A 13 24.19 -1.40 -24.05
CA LYS A 13 23.33 -0.57 -24.92
C LYS A 13 23.97 0.76 -25.27
N ILE A 14 24.92 1.23 -24.47
CA ILE A 14 25.62 2.50 -24.68
C ILE A 14 26.72 2.32 -25.73
N GLU A 15 26.95 3.35 -26.55
CA GLU A 15 28.03 3.38 -27.54
C GLU A 15 29.35 2.86 -26.95
N LYS A 16 30.00 1.93 -27.66
CA LYS A 16 31.20 1.22 -27.18
C LYS A 16 32.28 2.12 -26.58
N LYS A 17 32.54 3.25 -27.24
CA LYS A 17 33.56 4.23 -26.86
C LYS A 17 33.25 4.93 -25.52
N GLN A 18 31.99 4.94 -25.10
CA GLN A 18 31.49 5.60 -23.88
C GLN A 18 31.22 4.61 -22.73
N GLN A 19 31.18 3.29 -22.97
CA GLN A 19 30.81 2.28 -21.96
C GLN A 19 31.66 2.32 -20.68
N LYS A 20 32.97 2.58 -20.80
CA LYS A 20 33.84 2.75 -19.62
C LYS A 20 33.40 3.95 -18.77
N GLN A 21 33.14 5.08 -19.43
CA GLN A 21 32.67 6.30 -18.78
C GLN A 21 31.28 6.13 -18.18
N ALA A 22 30.41 5.31 -18.79
CA ALA A 22 29.10 4.96 -18.26
C ALA A 22 29.18 4.23 -16.92
N LYS A 23 30.08 3.24 -16.79
CA LYS A 23 30.32 2.53 -15.53
C LYS A 23 30.84 3.45 -14.44
N GLU A 24 31.81 4.32 -14.79
CA GLU A 24 32.33 5.33 -13.87
C GLU A 24 31.24 6.33 -13.44
N PHE A 25 30.38 6.75 -14.37
CA PHE A 25 29.23 7.60 -14.09
C PHE A 25 28.26 6.93 -13.10
N LEU A 26 27.83 5.69 -13.34
CA LEU A 26 26.91 4.96 -12.45
C LEU A 26 27.47 4.81 -11.02
N ALA A 27 28.75 4.45 -10.89
CA ALA A 27 29.40 4.30 -9.59
C ALA A 27 29.40 5.62 -8.80
N ILE A 28 29.76 6.72 -9.47
CA ILE A 28 29.81 8.04 -8.85
C ILE A 28 28.38 8.53 -8.58
N PHE A 29 27.45 8.36 -9.52
CA PHE A 29 26.05 8.77 -9.43
C PHE A 29 25.39 8.28 -8.14
N PHE A 30 25.39 6.97 -7.89
CA PHE A 30 24.74 6.42 -6.70
C PHE A 30 25.41 6.82 -5.38
N LYS A 31 26.74 6.96 -5.38
CA LYS A 31 27.45 7.51 -4.22
C LYS A 31 26.95 8.92 -3.89
N GLY A 32 26.74 9.74 -4.92
CA GLY A 32 26.22 11.10 -4.75
C GLY A 32 24.77 11.17 -4.33
N LEU A 33 23.91 10.26 -4.82
CA LEU A 33 22.54 10.16 -4.35
C LEU A 33 22.47 9.83 -2.86
N GLN A 34 23.33 8.92 -2.39
CA GLN A 34 23.42 8.58 -0.97
C GLN A 34 23.97 9.74 -0.12
N GLU A 35 24.92 10.52 -0.66
CA GLU A 35 25.41 11.75 -0.01
C GLU A 35 24.30 12.82 0.07
N CYS A 36 23.48 12.95 -0.96
CA CYS A 36 22.36 13.89 -1.02
C CYS A 36 21.30 13.61 0.05
N SER A 37 20.94 12.33 0.24
CA SER A 37 19.93 11.95 1.23
C SER A 37 20.40 12.03 2.67
N GLY A 38 21.71 11.96 2.94
CA GLY A 38 22.25 11.78 4.30
C GLY A 38 21.91 10.42 4.94
N GLU A 39 21.10 9.61 4.25
CA GLU A 39 20.54 8.32 4.67
C GLU A 39 20.60 7.33 3.49
N PRO A 40 20.36 6.03 3.69
CA PRO A 40 20.20 5.08 2.60
C PRO A 40 19.14 5.53 1.59
N ILE A 41 19.40 5.34 0.29
CA ILE A 41 18.44 5.70 -0.76
C ILE A 41 17.16 4.86 -0.57
N PRO A 42 15.96 5.48 -0.54
CA PRO A 42 14.72 4.76 -0.34
C PRO A 42 14.54 3.66 -1.41
N PRO A 43 14.12 2.44 -1.03
CA PRO A 43 13.96 1.34 -1.98
C PRO A 43 13.07 1.68 -3.18
N LEU A 44 11.97 2.41 -2.97
CA LEU A 44 11.08 2.85 -4.04
C LEU A 44 11.76 3.73 -5.09
N VAL A 45 12.72 4.58 -4.69
CA VAL A 45 13.53 5.35 -5.65
C VAL A 45 14.36 4.42 -6.51
N LEU A 46 15.04 3.45 -5.88
CA LEU A 46 15.87 2.48 -6.60
C LEU A 46 15.03 1.62 -7.55
N PHE A 47 13.86 1.17 -7.11
CA PHE A 47 12.92 0.40 -7.90
C PHE A 47 12.35 1.19 -9.08
N GLY A 48 11.95 2.44 -8.85
CA GLY A 48 11.51 3.33 -9.94
C GLY A 48 12.62 3.62 -10.94
N LEU A 49 13.86 3.84 -10.50
CA LEU A 49 15.00 4.01 -11.39
C LEU A 49 15.25 2.77 -12.25
N ILE A 50 15.23 1.58 -11.64
CA ILE A 50 15.45 0.32 -12.38
C ILE A 50 14.32 0.08 -13.38
N ASP A 51 13.05 0.12 -12.94
CA ASP A 51 11.88 -0.11 -13.80
C ASP A 51 11.90 0.80 -15.04
N LYS A 52 11.98 2.12 -14.80
CA LYS A 52 11.89 3.13 -15.86
C LYS A 52 13.08 3.07 -16.82
N MET A 53 14.29 2.88 -16.30
CA MET A 53 15.48 2.77 -17.18
C MET A 53 15.44 1.51 -18.04
N TYR A 54 14.97 0.37 -17.50
CA TYR A 54 14.82 -0.85 -18.30
C TYR A 54 13.69 -0.76 -19.32
N LYS A 55 12.55 -0.13 -18.98
CA LYS A 55 11.47 0.11 -19.96
C LYS A 55 11.97 0.92 -21.16
N LYS A 56 12.82 1.92 -20.93
CA LYS A 56 13.35 2.79 -21.99
C LYS A 56 14.47 2.14 -22.79
N TYR A 57 15.40 1.44 -22.11
CA TYR A 57 16.67 1.00 -22.71
C TYR A 57 16.87 -0.51 -22.82
N GLY A 58 16.11 -1.33 -22.09
CA GLY A 58 16.30 -2.78 -22.04
C GLY A 58 16.15 -3.46 -23.40
N SER A 59 15.22 -2.97 -24.23
CA SER A 59 14.96 -3.49 -25.58
C SER A 59 15.76 -2.79 -26.69
N GLN A 60 16.58 -1.78 -26.39
CA GLN A 60 17.37 -1.08 -27.40
C GLN A 60 18.48 -1.99 -27.94
N GLU A 61 18.97 -1.69 -29.14
CA GLU A 61 20.11 -2.42 -29.73
C GLU A 61 21.40 -2.14 -28.94
N GLU A 62 22.35 -3.07 -28.96
CA GLU A 62 23.67 -2.83 -28.37
C GLU A 62 24.38 -1.67 -29.08
N GLU A 63 25.17 -0.91 -28.34
CA GLU A 63 25.94 0.24 -28.84
C GLU A 63 25.11 1.35 -29.53
N SER A 64 23.78 1.39 -29.34
CA SER A 64 22.85 2.34 -30.00
C SER A 64 22.49 3.59 -29.17
N VAL A 65 22.76 3.57 -27.87
CA VAL A 65 22.38 4.64 -26.93
C VAL A 65 23.56 5.56 -26.65
N ASP A 66 23.36 6.87 -26.77
CA ASP A 66 24.35 7.86 -26.33
C ASP A 66 24.35 8.00 -24.79
N LEU A 67 25.54 8.04 -24.20
CA LEU A 67 25.73 8.18 -22.75
C LEU A 67 25.07 9.44 -22.18
N THR A 68 25.05 10.55 -22.92
CA THR A 68 24.45 11.80 -22.46
C THR A 68 22.96 11.63 -22.23
N SER A 69 22.26 11.01 -23.19
CA SER A 69 20.82 10.72 -23.09
C SER A 69 20.53 9.79 -21.90
N PHE A 70 21.28 8.69 -21.79
CA PHE A 70 21.17 7.75 -20.67
C PHE A 70 21.35 8.44 -19.31
N ALA A 71 22.39 9.25 -19.18
CA ALA A 71 22.71 9.95 -17.94
C ALA A 71 21.69 11.03 -17.59
N ARG A 72 21.15 11.74 -18.58
CA ARG A 72 20.12 12.76 -18.39
C ARG A 72 18.82 12.15 -17.89
N ASP A 73 18.37 11.05 -18.52
CA ASP A 73 17.17 10.34 -18.10
C ASP A 73 17.31 9.79 -16.69
N LEU A 74 18.44 9.13 -16.38
CA LEU A 74 18.69 8.60 -15.04
C LEU A 74 18.74 9.71 -13.98
N THR A 75 19.39 10.82 -14.30
CA THR A 75 19.52 11.96 -13.38
C THR A 75 18.16 12.63 -13.16
N GLY A 76 17.42 12.93 -14.23
CA GLY A 76 16.09 13.52 -14.14
C GLY A 76 15.12 12.63 -13.36
N LEU A 77 15.11 11.32 -13.62
CA LEU A 77 14.31 10.37 -12.84
C LEU A 77 14.70 10.40 -11.36
N SER A 78 16.00 10.42 -11.05
CA SER A 78 16.43 10.44 -9.66
C SER A 78 16.08 11.73 -8.94
N LEU A 79 16.13 12.87 -9.61
CA LEU A 79 15.70 14.14 -9.05
C LEU A 79 14.24 14.07 -8.62
N ILE A 80 13.36 13.63 -9.53
CA ILE A 80 11.93 13.54 -9.27
C ILE A 80 11.63 12.50 -8.20
N LEU A 81 12.17 11.29 -8.33
CA LEU A 81 11.91 10.19 -7.41
C LEU A 81 12.45 10.46 -6.01
N MET A 82 13.62 11.09 -5.88
CA MET A 82 14.14 11.50 -4.57
C MET A 82 13.24 12.59 -3.97
N LYS A 83 12.88 13.63 -4.72
CA LYS A 83 11.93 14.65 -4.24
C LYS A 83 10.56 14.06 -3.85
N ALA A 84 10.15 12.98 -4.51
CA ALA A 84 8.92 12.24 -4.23
C ALA A 84 9.01 11.35 -2.97
N ALA A 85 10.18 10.76 -2.73
CA ALA A 85 10.35 9.75 -1.69
C ALA A 85 10.74 10.33 -0.32
N PHE A 86 11.31 11.53 -0.29
CA PHE A 86 11.74 12.17 0.96
C PHE A 86 10.65 13.10 1.51
N ASP A 87 10.32 12.91 2.79
CA ASP A 87 9.40 13.77 3.53
C ASP A 87 9.94 15.20 3.72
N LEU A 88 11.27 15.34 3.86
CA LEU A 88 11.94 16.63 3.84
C LEU A 88 11.98 17.12 2.39
N ALA A 89 11.59 18.37 2.17
CA ALA A 89 11.67 18.98 0.86
C ALA A 89 13.12 18.96 0.38
N LEU A 90 13.40 18.12 -0.62
CA LEU A 90 14.65 18.18 -1.38
C LEU A 90 14.49 19.24 -2.46
N PHE A 91 15.45 20.15 -2.51
CA PHE A 91 15.55 21.19 -3.51
C PHE A 91 16.68 20.88 -4.50
N ASN A 92 16.75 21.62 -5.60
CA ASN A 92 17.80 21.41 -6.61
C ASN A 92 19.20 21.66 -6.03
N GLU A 93 19.28 22.48 -4.98
CA GLU A 93 20.47 22.79 -4.20
C GLU A 93 21.08 21.56 -3.53
N ASP A 94 20.24 20.61 -3.08
CA ASP A 94 20.70 19.38 -2.43
C ASP A 94 21.44 18.46 -3.42
N PHE A 95 21.14 18.60 -4.72
CA PHE A 95 21.84 17.91 -5.80
C PHE A 95 23.12 18.62 -6.24
N SER A 96 23.66 19.54 -5.43
CA SER A 96 24.93 20.23 -5.69
C SER A 96 26.12 19.27 -5.85
N TYR A 97 26.03 18.04 -5.32
CA TYR A 97 27.02 16.98 -5.54
C TYR A 97 27.24 16.71 -7.04
N ILE A 98 26.22 16.89 -7.91
CA ILE A 98 26.35 16.78 -9.37
C ILE A 98 27.33 17.81 -9.92
N LYS A 99 27.31 19.04 -9.39
CA LYS A 99 28.20 20.13 -9.77
C LYS A 99 29.67 19.83 -9.40
N GLN A 100 29.91 19.09 -8.34
CA GLN A 100 31.27 18.87 -7.82
C GLN A 100 32.07 17.82 -8.63
N SER A 101 31.39 16.99 -9.44
CA SER A 101 32.04 15.89 -10.16
C SER A 101 32.57 16.31 -11.54
N LYS A 102 33.86 16.06 -11.77
CA LYS A 102 34.52 16.20 -13.08
C LYS A 102 33.99 15.25 -14.16
N ILE A 103 33.28 14.19 -13.76
CA ILE A 103 32.71 13.19 -14.68
C ILE A 103 31.23 13.49 -14.96
N ARG A 104 30.43 13.86 -13.95
CA ARG A 104 28.99 14.04 -14.13
C ARG A 104 28.65 15.24 -15.02
N GLN A 105 29.29 16.39 -14.81
CA GLN A 105 28.95 17.57 -15.61
C GLN A 105 29.21 17.36 -17.12
N PRO A 106 30.37 16.85 -17.57
CA PRO A 106 30.58 16.59 -18.99
C PRO A 106 29.60 15.57 -19.55
N VAL A 107 29.33 14.49 -18.80
CA VAL A 107 28.39 13.42 -19.21
C VAL A 107 26.97 13.94 -19.34
N LEU A 108 26.54 14.90 -18.51
CA LEU A 108 25.22 15.52 -18.63
C LEU A 108 25.15 16.62 -19.70
N GLY A 109 26.28 16.98 -20.32
CA GLY A 109 26.38 18.11 -21.24
C GLY A 109 26.28 19.47 -20.54
N PHE A 110 26.64 19.56 -19.25
CA PHE A 110 26.50 20.79 -18.47
C PHE A 110 27.61 21.82 -18.71
N ASN A 111 28.56 21.56 -19.62
CA ASN A 111 29.75 22.36 -19.88
C ASN A 111 29.53 23.88 -19.73
N ILE A 112 30.05 24.42 -18.62
CA ILE A 112 29.82 25.78 -18.12
C ILE A 112 30.45 26.85 -19.04
N SER A 113 31.45 26.48 -19.85
CA SER A 113 32.30 27.43 -20.59
C SER A 113 31.77 27.85 -21.97
N LYS A 114 30.63 27.34 -22.44
CA LYS A 114 30.08 27.63 -23.78
C LYS A 114 28.62 28.09 -23.79
N ALA A 115 28.11 28.66 -22.70
CA ALA A 115 26.78 29.27 -22.74
C ALA A 115 26.80 30.40 -23.80
N LYS A 116 26.02 30.22 -24.88
CA LYS A 116 25.83 31.26 -25.90
C LYS A 116 25.26 32.50 -25.21
N ARG A 117 25.65 33.70 -25.67
CA ARG A 117 25.15 35.01 -25.17
C ARG A 117 23.62 35.18 -25.17
N GLN A 118 22.87 34.23 -25.75
CA GLN A 118 21.41 34.24 -25.88
C GLN A 118 20.71 33.13 -25.08
N SER A 119 21.29 32.65 -23.97
CA SER A 119 20.59 31.69 -23.12
C SER A 119 19.30 32.31 -22.55
N LYS A 120 18.16 31.64 -22.74
CA LYS A 120 16.93 31.99 -22.02
C LYS A 120 17.13 31.61 -20.55
N VAL A 121 16.94 32.57 -19.66
CA VAL A 121 16.86 32.28 -18.23
C VAL A 121 15.48 31.70 -18.00
N LEU A 122 15.38 30.45 -17.51
CA LEU A 122 14.15 30.02 -16.86
C LEU A 122 13.96 30.98 -15.68
N LYS A 123 13.01 31.91 -15.81
CA LYS A 123 12.63 32.74 -14.67
C LYS A 123 11.97 31.81 -13.67
N SER A 124 12.38 31.91 -12.40
CA SER A 124 11.68 31.26 -11.29
C SER A 124 10.19 31.55 -11.42
N ARG A 125 9.40 30.51 -11.71
CA ARG A 125 7.96 30.64 -11.90
C ARG A 125 7.30 30.99 -10.57
N PRO A 126 6.28 31.86 -10.54
CA PRO A 126 5.35 31.91 -9.41
C PRO A 126 4.63 30.56 -9.32
N ASP A 127 4.35 30.10 -8.09
CA ASP A 127 3.97 28.71 -7.75
C ASP A 127 2.74 28.14 -8.51
N ASP A 128 1.93 29.00 -9.16
CA ASP A 128 0.65 28.62 -9.78
C ASP A 128 0.62 28.72 -11.32
N ASP A 129 1.70 29.15 -11.99
CA ASP A 129 1.71 29.33 -13.45
C ASP A 129 2.57 28.27 -14.15
N TRP A 130 1.95 27.11 -14.40
CA TRP A 130 2.49 26.09 -15.30
C TRP A 130 2.28 26.42 -16.78
N GLY A 131 1.93 27.66 -17.11
CA GLY A 131 1.54 28.12 -18.43
C GLY A 131 2.50 27.71 -19.56
N ASP A 132 1.94 27.76 -20.77
CA ASP A 132 2.49 27.33 -22.07
C ASP A 132 3.80 28.05 -22.50
N GLU A 133 4.59 28.60 -21.59
CA GLU A 133 5.93 29.08 -21.91
C GLU A 133 6.76 27.91 -22.45
N GLU A 134 7.02 27.97 -23.76
CA GLU A 134 7.86 27.01 -24.48
C GLU A 134 9.20 26.85 -23.75
N LEU A 135 9.35 25.68 -23.12
CA LEU A 135 10.65 25.24 -22.60
C LEU A 135 11.67 25.30 -23.73
N PRO A 136 12.95 25.63 -23.43
CA PRO A 136 14.00 25.52 -24.42
C PRO A 136 13.99 24.13 -25.10
N ASP A 137 14.37 24.07 -26.37
CA ASP A 137 14.41 22.80 -27.09
C ASP A 137 15.46 21.86 -26.51
N THR A 138 16.60 22.45 -26.10
CA THR A 138 17.75 21.71 -25.59
C THR A 138 18.25 22.28 -24.27
N ILE A 139 18.86 21.42 -23.46
CA ILE A 139 19.45 21.82 -22.17
C ILE A 139 20.68 22.71 -22.35
N GLU A 140 21.30 22.67 -23.52
CA GLU A 140 22.41 23.54 -23.90
C GLU A 140 21.99 25.02 -23.98
N ASP A 141 20.71 25.28 -24.23
CA ASP A 141 20.13 26.63 -24.31
C ASP A 141 19.75 27.21 -22.94
N VAL A 142 19.79 26.37 -21.89
CA VAL A 142 19.51 26.76 -20.51
C VAL A 142 20.79 27.24 -19.83
N SER A 143 20.77 28.45 -19.26
CA SER A 143 21.89 28.98 -18.48
C SER A 143 21.77 28.69 -16.99
N GLY A 144 22.92 28.50 -16.34
CA GLY A 144 22.99 28.17 -14.92
C GLY A 144 22.91 26.66 -14.66
N PHE A 145 23.33 26.26 -13.47
CA PHE A 145 23.34 24.84 -13.09
C PHE A 145 21.97 24.38 -12.59
N PHE A 146 21.33 25.12 -11.67
CA PHE A 146 20.01 24.75 -11.13
C PHE A 146 18.89 24.79 -12.18
N PRO A 147 18.82 25.80 -13.08
CA PRO A 147 17.86 25.78 -14.18
C PRO A 147 18.02 24.57 -15.11
N LYS A 148 19.25 24.04 -15.27
CA LYS A 148 19.48 22.80 -16.02
C LYS A 148 18.95 21.56 -15.29
N LEU A 149 19.01 21.53 -13.96
CA LEU A 149 18.39 20.45 -13.18
C LEU A 149 16.87 20.51 -13.30
N GLU A 150 16.27 21.69 -13.14
CA GLU A 150 14.84 21.93 -13.34
C GLU A 150 14.39 21.54 -14.75
N PHE A 151 15.18 21.90 -15.78
CA PHE A 151 14.94 21.45 -17.14
C PHE A 151 14.93 19.92 -17.28
N LEU A 152 15.88 19.21 -16.64
CA LEU A 152 15.89 17.74 -16.65
C LEU A 152 14.66 17.15 -15.97
N GLU A 153 14.22 17.72 -14.84
CA GLU A 153 13.01 17.28 -14.14
C GLU A 153 11.79 17.39 -15.06
N ILE A 154 11.58 18.58 -15.64
CA ILE A 154 10.41 18.83 -16.49
C ILE A 154 10.43 17.95 -17.74
N LYS A 155 11.58 17.87 -18.45
CA LYS A 155 11.70 17.01 -19.63
C LYS A 155 11.53 15.53 -19.29
N THR A 156 11.99 15.10 -18.12
CA THR A 156 11.80 13.71 -17.68
C THR A 156 10.34 13.42 -17.38
N LEU A 157 9.64 14.31 -16.67
CA LEU A 157 8.20 14.17 -16.43
C LEU A 157 7.43 14.08 -17.75
N GLN A 158 7.71 14.99 -18.69
CA GLN A 158 7.09 14.97 -20.02
C GLN A 158 7.39 13.67 -20.78
N ALA A 159 8.64 13.18 -20.71
CA ALA A 159 9.03 11.94 -21.39
C ALA A 159 8.33 10.69 -20.85
N TRP A 160 7.83 10.75 -19.61
CA TRP A 160 7.07 9.68 -18.97
C TRP A 160 5.57 9.95 -18.93
N ASP A 161 5.08 10.97 -19.64
CA ASP A 161 3.68 11.41 -19.58
C ASP A 161 3.19 11.58 -18.13
N TYR A 162 4.08 12.07 -17.27
CA TYR A 162 3.88 12.22 -15.82
C TYR A 162 3.59 10.91 -15.06
N ASP A 163 3.66 9.75 -15.74
CA ASP A 163 3.48 8.43 -15.15
C ASP A 163 4.80 7.88 -14.61
N LEU A 164 4.99 8.04 -13.31
CA LEU A 164 6.12 7.48 -12.57
C LEU A 164 5.74 6.24 -11.75
N THR A 165 4.60 5.59 -12.05
CA THR A 165 4.20 4.33 -11.42
C THR A 165 5.31 3.29 -11.60
N VAL A 166 5.62 2.54 -10.55
CA VAL A 166 6.51 1.38 -10.68
C VAL A 166 5.66 0.19 -11.10
N ASP A 167 5.97 -0.39 -12.25
CA ASP A 167 5.39 -1.67 -12.64
C ASP A 167 6.16 -2.78 -11.93
N PHE A 168 5.58 -3.27 -10.83
CA PHE A 168 6.26 -4.24 -9.99
C PHE A 168 6.44 -5.61 -10.63
N ASP A 169 5.57 -6.02 -11.56
CA ASP A 169 5.73 -7.28 -12.27
C ASP A 169 6.86 -7.19 -13.30
N HIS A 170 6.94 -6.07 -14.03
CA HIS A 170 8.09 -5.79 -14.90
C HIS A 170 9.39 -5.70 -14.09
N LEU A 171 9.40 -4.95 -12.99
CA LEU A 171 10.56 -4.85 -12.10
C LEU A 171 10.99 -6.21 -11.57
N LEU A 172 10.04 -7.05 -11.15
CA LEU A 172 10.33 -8.38 -10.67
C LEU A 172 11.02 -9.21 -11.76
N SER A 173 10.54 -9.17 -13.00
CA SER A 173 11.18 -9.85 -14.13
C SER A 173 12.64 -9.42 -14.33
N ILE A 174 12.95 -8.13 -14.18
CA ILE A 174 14.32 -7.60 -14.25
C ILE A 174 15.17 -8.16 -13.12
N LEU A 175 14.66 -8.17 -11.88
CA LEU A 175 15.39 -8.66 -10.72
C LEU A 175 15.65 -10.17 -10.80
N ILE A 176 14.72 -10.92 -11.41
CA ILE A 176 14.88 -12.35 -11.70
C ILE A 176 15.98 -12.56 -12.74
N ALA A 177 15.93 -11.85 -13.86
CA ALA A 177 16.96 -11.93 -14.90
C ALA A 177 18.35 -11.59 -14.36
N ASN A 178 18.41 -10.65 -13.41
CA ASN A 178 19.64 -10.17 -12.79
C ASN A 178 19.91 -10.75 -11.40
N HIS A 179 19.30 -11.88 -11.05
CA HIS A 179 19.35 -12.45 -9.70
C HIS A 179 20.78 -12.68 -9.18
N SER A 180 21.77 -12.88 -10.07
CA SER A 180 23.18 -13.08 -9.69
C SER A 180 23.76 -11.90 -8.90
N VAL A 181 23.26 -10.68 -9.14
CA VAL A 181 23.79 -9.44 -8.55
C VAL A 181 22.88 -8.82 -7.49
N VAL A 182 21.61 -9.24 -7.38
CA VAL A 182 20.67 -8.73 -6.38
C VAL A 182 21.00 -9.31 -5.01
N ASP A 183 21.18 -8.42 -4.02
CA ASP A 183 21.56 -8.75 -2.66
C ASP A 183 20.33 -9.16 -1.81
N PRO A 184 20.32 -10.35 -1.20
CA PRO A 184 19.25 -10.74 -0.27
C PRO A 184 19.06 -9.78 0.92
N GLU A 185 20.07 -9.02 1.33
CA GLU A 185 19.97 -8.08 2.46
C GLU A 185 19.02 -6.92 2.21
N ILE A 186 18.57 -6.71 0.97
CA ILE A 186 17.57 -5.70 0.59
C ILE A 186 16.30 -5.77 1.46
N PHE A 187 15.92 -6.95 1.94
CA PHE A 187 14.70 -7.15 2.74
C PHE A 187 14.80 -6.62 4.15
N THR A 188 15.99 -6.61 4.73
CA THR A 188 16.21 -6.10 6.08
C THR A 188 15.88 -4.61 6.12
N HIS A 189 16.22 -3.91 5.04
CA HIS A 189 15.91 -2.48 4.87
C HIS A 189 14.46 -2.21 4.48
N CYS A 190 13.80 -3.09 3.72
CA CYS A 190 12.39 -2.90 3.36
C CYS A 190 11.41 -3.20 4.51
N LYS A 191 11.77 -4.08 5.46
CA LYS A 191 10.87 -4.52 6.54
C LYS A 191 10.68 -3.49 7.66
N GLN A 192 11.62 -2.55 7.82
CA GLN A 192 11.64 -1.65 8.97
C GLN A 192 10.94 -0.30 8.73
N SER A 193 10.54 0.03 7.50
CA SER A 193 10.19 1.41 7.14
C SER A 193 8.95 1.62 6.28
N ALA A 194 8.24 0.56 5.91
CA ALA A 194 7.23 0.60 4.86
C ALA A 194 5.80 0.34 5.36
N THR A 195 5.37 0.99 6.44
CA THR A 195 3.94 1.03 6.80
C THR A 195 3.22 2.03 5.90
N GLY A 196 2.22 1.60 5.12
CA GLY A 196 1.41 2.48 4.26
C GLY A 196 1.73 2.46 2.76
N VAL A 197 2.46 1.44 2.27
CA VAL A 197 2.65 1.19 0.83
C VAL A 197 1.43 0.49 0.23
N SER A 198 1.28 0.51 -1.10
CA SER A 198 0.17 -0.15 -1.80
C SER A 198 0.19 -1.67 -1.64
N GLU A 199 -0.97 -2.31 -1.76
CA GLU A 199 -1.09 -3.78 -1.78
C GLU A 199 -0.17 -4.41 -2.84
N ASP A 200 -0.01 -3.75 -4.00
CA ASP A 200 0.89 -4.20 -5.07
C ASP A 200 2.37 -4.25 -4.63
N PHE A 201 2.81 -3.29 -3.81
CA PHE A 201 4.17 -3.29 -3.29
C PHE A 201 4.37 -4.41 -2.27
N ASP A 202 3.40 -4.64 -1.40
CA ASP A 202 3.46 -5.75 -0.43
C ASP A 202 3.48 -7.10 -1.15
N GLU A 203 2.66 -7.26 -2.18
CA GLU A 203 2.68 -8.43 -3.05
C GLU A 203 4.05 -8.59 -3.74
N PHE A 204 4.59 -7.51 -4.29
CA PHE A 204 5.92 -7.50 -4.90
C PHE A 204 7.02 -7.92 -3.94
N ILE A 205 7.05 -7.37 -2.71
CA ILE A 205 8.04 -7.72 -1.70
C ILE A 205 7.87 -9.19 -1.28
N CYS A 206 6.64 -9.69 -1.18
CA CYS A 206 6.37 -11.10 -0.93
C CYS A 206 6.92 -11.99 -2.06
N LYS A 207 6.58 -11.69 -3.31
CA LYS A 207 7.08 -12.39 -4.51
C LYS A 207 8.61 -12.41 -4.54
N LEU A 208 9.24 -11.26 -4.28
CA LEU A 208 10.69 -11.13 -4.24
C LEU A 208 11.31 -11.94 -3.10
N ARG A 209 10.75 -11.92 -1.88
CA ARG A 209 11.23 -12.76 -0.76
C ARG A 209 11.19 -14.24 -1.09
N LEU A 210 10.09 -14.68 -1.69
CA LEU A 210 9.94 -16.07 -2.08
C LEU A 210 10.98 -16.48 -3.12
N LEU A 211 11.28 -15.61 -4.10
CA LEU A 211 12.36 -15.84 -5.07
C LEU A 211 13.71 -16.12 -4.38
N PHE A 212 14.09 -15.30 -3.40
CA PHE A 212 15.36 -15.51 -2.70
C PHE A 212 15.34 -16.74 -1.80
N LEU A 213 14.21 -17.03 -1.16
CA LEU A 213 14.06 -18.23 -0.33
C LEU A 213 14.18 -19.50 -1.16
N VAL A 214 13.49 -19.56 -2.31
CA VAL A 214 13.64 -20.62 -3.32
C VAL A 214 15.11 -20.80 -3.69
N ARG A 215 15.81 -19.70 -3.97
CA ARG A 215 17.21 -19.74 -4.36
C ARG A 215 18.13 -20.23 -3.24
N ASP A 216 17.90 -19.82 -2.00
CA ASP A 216 18.65 -20.29 -0.84
C ASP A 216 18.47 -21.80 -0.64
N TYR A 217 17.24 -22.30 -0.77
CA TYR A 217 16.96 -23.73 -0.74
C TYR A 217 17.64 -24.48 -1.90
N ILE A 218 17.59 -23.96 -3.12
CA ILE A 218 18.30 -24.54 -4.27
C ILE A 218 19.82 -24.59 -4.02
N LYS A 219 20.41 -23.50 -3.53
CA LYS A 219 21.85 -23.43 -3.21
C LYS A 219 22.26 -24.41 -2.11
N LYS A 220 21.41 -24.59 -1.10
CA LYS A 220 21.62 -25.56 0.00
C LYS A 220 21.31 -27.00 -0.40
N GLY A 221 20.67 -27.22 -1.55
CA GLY A 221 20.13 -28.51 -1.95
C GLY A 221 18.95 -28.97 -1.08
N ASP A 222 18.25 -28.04 -0.41
CA ASP A 222 17.10 -28.33 0.47
C ASP A 222 15.80 -28.46 -0.35
N LEU A 223 15.72 -29.55 -1.10
CA LEU A 223 14.58 -29.83 -1.97
C LEU A 223 13.29 -30.10 -1.19
N GLY A 224 13.38 -30.51 0.07
CA GLY A 224 12.22 -30.74 0.93
C GLY A 224 11.53 -29.44 1.29
N MET A 225 12.30 -28.41 1.66
CA MET A 225 11.73 -27.07 1.91
C MET A 225 11.24 -26.42 0.63
N LEU A 226 11.93 -26.62 -0.51
CA LEU A 226 11.45 -26.14 -1.81
C LEU A 226 10.10 -26.77 -2.17
N GLN A 227 9.94 -28.09 -1.98
CA GLN A 227 8.68 -28.79 -2.26
C GLN A 227 7.55 -28.30 -1.36
N ARG A 228 7.83 -28.05 -0.07
CA ARG A 228 6.84 -27.47 0.86
C ARG A 228 6.43 -26.06 0.43
N LEU A 229 7.38 -25.25 0.00
CA LEU A 229 7.11 -23.89 -0.48
C LEU A 229 6.27 -23.89 -1.77
N LEU A 230 6.42 -24.90 -2.62
CA LEU A 230 5.65 -25.07 -3.85
C LEU A 230 4.31 -25.79 -3.64
N HIS A 231 3.92 -26.09 -2.40
CA HIS A 231 2.67 -26.78 -2.12
C HIS A 231 1.47 -25.84 -2.40
N PRO A 232 0.44 -26.29 -3.15
CA PRO A 232 -0.71 -25.47 -3.53
C PRO A 232 -1.39 -24.78 -2.34
N ASP A 233 -1.49 -25.47 -1.20
CA ASP A 233 -2.12 -24.94 0.01
C ASP A 233 -1.37 -23.74 0.63
N SER A 234 -0.14 -23.47 0.18
CA SER A 234 0.70 -22.40 0.74
C SER A 234 0.50 -21.04 0.06
N PHE A 235 -0.03 -21.00 -1.18
CA PHE A 235 -0.09 -19.76 -1.96
C PHE A 235 -1.29 -19.70 -2.91
N LYS A 236 -1.75 -18.48 -3.24
CA LYS A 236 -2.72 -18.25 -4.32
C LYS A 236 -2.13 -18.68 -5.68
N ASP A 237 -3.00 -19.04 -6.63
CA ASP A 237 -2.61 -19.58 -7.95
C ASP A 237 -1.57 -18.71 -8.70
N ALA A 238 -1.71 -17.39 -8.70
CA ALA A 238 -0.79 -16.48 -9.40
C ALA A 238 0.64 -16.52 -8.80
N THR A 239 0.75 -16.58 -7.47
CA THR A 239 2.03 -16.72 -6.77
C THR A 239 2.65 -18.09 -7.03
N LEU A 240 1.82 -19.14 -7.09
CA LEU A 240 2.29 -20.51 -7.38
C LEU A 240 2.81 -20.64 -8.82
N GLN A 241 2.15 -20.00 -9.79
CA GLN A 241 2.60 -19.92 -11.18
C GLN A 241 3.94 -19.20 -11.28
N LEU A 242 4.06 -18.03 -10.65
CA LEU A 242 5.33 -17.30 -10.57
C LEU A 242 6.43 -18.17 -9.96
N LEU A 243 6.18 -18.80 -8.81
CA LEU A 243 7.16 -19.68 -8.15
C LEU A 243 7.58 -20.86 -9.03
N THR A 244 6.64 -21.40 -9.81
CA THR A 244 6.92 -22.47 -10.75
C THR A 244 7.80 -21.99 -11.90
N SER A 245 7.49 -20.85 -12.52
CA SER A 245 8.32 -20.23 -13.56
C SER A 245 9.72 -19.89 -13.04
N LEU A 246 9.81 -19.35 -11.81
CA LEU A 246 11.06 -19.07 -11.14
C LEU A 246 11.90 -20.33 -10.92
N CYS A 247 11.27 -21.41 -10.44
CA CYS A 247 11.95 -22.68 -10.31
C CYS A 247 12.44 -23.18 -11.68
N GLN A 248 11.64 -23.07 -12.74
CA GLN A 248 12.04 -23.50 -14.09
C GLN A 248 13.23 -22.70 -14.63
N GLU A 249 13.26 -21.38 -14.45
CA GLU A 249 14.39 -20.54 -14.87
C GLU A 249 15.65 -20.76 -14.04
N THR A 250 15.50 -21.03 -12.74
CA THR A 250 16.63 -21.23 -11.81
C THR A 250 17.15 -22.67 -11.80
N LEU A 251 16.32 -23.64 -12.18
CA LEU A 251 16.64 -25.07 -12.29
C LEU A 251 17.09 -25.44 -13.72
N LYS A 252 17.86 -24.59 -14.40
CA LYS A 252 18.49 -24.99 -15.67
C LYS A 252 19.31 -26.28 -15.46
N PRO A 253 19.35 -27.20 -16.45
CA PRO A 253 20.02 -28.50 -16.33
C PRO A 253 21.48 -28.40 -15.86
N GLU A 254 22.16 -27.31 -16.22
CA GLU A 254 23.53 -26.98 -15.83
C GLU A 254 23.66 -26.71 -14.32
N ILE A 255 22.68 -26.02 -13.72
CA ILE A 255 22.63 -25.74 -12.27
C ILE A 255 22.25 -27.01 -11.52
N ILE A 256 21.26 -27.75 -12.00
CA ILE A 256 20.90 -29.08 -11.51
C ILE A 256 22.15 -29.98 -11.51
N SER A 257 22.91 -30.05 -12.61
CA SER A 257 24.09 -30.93 -12.70
C SER A 257 25.19 -30.60 -11.69
N ASN A 258 25.31 -29.34 -11.26
CA ASN A 258 26.29 -28.92 -10.27
C ASN A 258 25.80 -29.10 -8.82
N SER A 259 24.48 -29.15 -8.59
CA SER A 259 23.87 -29.24 -7.26
C SER A 259 23.71 -30.66 -6.74
N PHE A 260 23.76 -31.69 -7.61
CA PHE A 260 23.62 -33.09 -7.18
C PHE A 260 24.99 -33.76 -7.03
N ARG A 261 25.28 -34.25 -5.81
CA ARG A 261 26.51 -35.01 -5.52
C ARG A 261 26.62 -36.35 -6.26
N SER A 262 25.52 -36.84 -6.85
CA SER A 262 25.51 -38.07 -7.64
C SER A 262 24.44 -38.04 -8.74
N GLU A 263 24.75 -38.69 -9.86
CA GLU A 263 23.83 -38.84 -11.01
C GLU A 263 22.54 -39.57 -10.60
N LYS A 264 22.60 -40.45 -9.60
CA LYS A 264 21.43 -41.17 -9.07
C LYS A 264 20.43 -40.24 -8.38
N SER A 265 20.91 -39.26 -7.60
CA SER A 265 20.06 -38.25 -6.96
C SER A 265 19.39 -37.33 -7.98
N LYS A 266 20.13 -36.95 -9.03
CA LYS A 266 19.63 -36.16 -10.15
C LYS A 266 18.53 -36.89 -10.94
N GLN A 267 18.76 -38.15 -11.30
CA GLN A 267 17.77 -39.00 -11.99
C GLN A 267 16.49 -39.21 -11.16
N HIS A 268 16.63 -39.42 -9.85
CA HIS A 268 15.48 -39.55 -8.95
C HIS A 268 14.66 -38.25 -8.88
N PHE A 269 15.32 -37.08 -8.81
CA PHE A 269 14.66 -35.78 -8.78
C PHE A 269 13.90 -35.47 -10.09
N LEU A 270 14.54 -35.71 -11.25
CA LEU A 270 13.90 -35.50 -12.55
C LEU A 270 12.65 -36.36 -12.70
N LYS A 271 12.73 -37.63 -12.31
CA LYS A 271 11.59 -38.55 -12.32
C LYS A 271 10.45 -38.09 -11.40
N LEU A 272 10.76 -37.64 -10.18
CA LEU A 272 9.75 -37.13 -9.25
C LEU A 272 9.09 -35.83 -9.73
N SER A 273 9.87 -34.94 -10.36
CA SER A 273 9.38 -33.66 -10.90
C SER A 273 8.45 -33.87 -12.09
N GLU A 274 8.80 -34.80 -12.98
CA GLU A 274 7.99 -35.19 -14.15
C GLU A 274 6.69 -35.88 -13.72
N GLU A 275 6.74 -36.77 -12.71
CA GLU A 275 5.54 -37.38 -12.11
C GLU A 275 4.64 -36.36 -11.40
N ASN A 276 5.22 -35.36 -10.72
CA ASN A 276 4.45 -34.31 -10.03
C ASN A 276 3.86 -33.27 -10.99
N LEU A 277 4.52 -32.94 -12.09
CA LEU A 277 3.98 -32.10 -13.16
C LEU A 277 2.76 -32.76 -13.81
N LYS A 278 2.85 -34.06 -14.08
CA LYS A 278 1.74 -34.84 -14.66
C LYS A 278 0.53 -34.92 -13.73
N LYS A 279 0.76 -35.13 -12.43
CA LYS A 279 -0.30 -35.08 -11.40
C LYS A 279 -0.91 -33.68 -11.22
N ARG A 280 -0.14 -32.62 -11.46
CA ARG A 280 -0.62 -31.23 -11.38
C ARG A 280 -1.62 -30.89 -12.49
N ASP A 281 -1.38 -31.36 -13.72
CA ASP A 281 -2.33 -31.19 -14.82
C ASP A 281 -3.66 -31.89 -14.51
N ASP A 282 -3.61 -33.10 -13.93
CA ASP A 282 -4.79 -33.86 -13.53
C ASP A 282 -5.58 -33.17 -12.38
N LEU A 283 -4.88 -32.59 -11.40
CA LEU A 283 -5.48 -31.84 -10.27
C LEU A 283 -6.04 -30.47 -10.70
N PHE A 284 -5.41 -29.81 -11.66
CA PHE A 284 -5.87 -28.54 -12.23
C PHE A 284 -7.20 -28.72 -12.98
N VAL A 285 -7.34 -29.81 -13.74
CA VAL A 285 -8.60 -30.20 -14.37
C VAL A 285 -9.67 -30.52 -13.31
N LEU A 286 -9.31 -31.21 -12.22
CA LEU A 286 -10.22 -31.53 -11.12
C LEU A 286 -10.75 -30.29 -10.38
N ASN A 287 -9.93 -29.26 -10.21
CA ASN A 287 -10.34 -28.01 -9.56
C ASN A 287 -11.24 -27.13 -10.44
N ILE A 288 -11.02 -27.12 -11.76
CA ILE A 288 -11.96 -26.50 -12.71
C ILE A 288 -13.31 -27.23 -12.67
N VAL A 289 -13.28 -28.56 -12.61
CA VAL A 289 -14.49 -29.38 -12.45
C VAL A 289 -15.21 -29.04 -11.15
N ASN A 290 -14.53 -29.02 -10.00
CA ASN A 290 -15.12 -28.70 -8.69
C ASN A 290 -15.76 -27.30 -8.59
N LYS A 291 -15.21 -26.31 -9.27
CA LYS A 291 -15.74 -24.93 -9.26
C LYS A 291 -17.08 -24.79 -10.00
N HIS A 292 -17.44 -25.74 -10.86
CA HIS A 292 -18.67 -25.69 -11.67
C HIS A 292 -19.79 -26.64 -11.17
N LEU A 293 -19.60 -27.34 -10.05
CA LEU A 293 -20.42 -28.48 -9.64
C LEU A 293 -21.66 -28.19 -8.78
N ASN A 294 -22.23 -26.98 -8.75
CA ASN A 294 -23.50 -26.75 -8.02
C ASN A 294 -24.78 -27.04 -8.84
N ASN A 295 -24.67 -27.62 -10.05
CA ASN A 295 -25.81 -27.98 -10.88
C ASN A 295 -25.85 -29.49 -11.18
N ARG A 296 -26.92 -30.16 -10.71
CA ARG A 296 -27.14 -31.61 -10.86
C ARG A 296 -27.25 -32.05 -12.33
N LYS A 297 -27.72 -31.18 -13.23
CA LYS A 297 -27.81 -31.47 -14.67
C LYS A 297 -26.43 -31.53 -15.33
N THR A 298 -25.55 -30.60 -14.95
CA THR A 298 -24.17 -30.50 -15.46
C THR A 298 -23.29 -31.66 -14.97
N ARG A 299 -23.56 -32.20 -13.76
CA ARG A 299 -22.89 -33.39 -13.22
C ARG A 299 -23.10 -34.64 -14.07
N ASN A 300 -24.35 -34.93 -14.42
CA ASN A 300 -24.67 -36.14 -15.20
C ASN A 300 -24.12 -36.05 -16.63
N GLU A 301 -24.17 -34.86 -17.25
CA GLU A 301 -23.58 -34.61 -18.56
C GLU A 301 -22.04 -34.78 -18.54
N LEU A 302 -21.37 -34.35 -17.47
CA LEU A 302 -19.92 -34.53 -17.28
C LEU A 302 -19.51 -35.98 -16.99
N ALA A 303 -20.30 -36.72 -16.21
CA ALA A 303 -20.06 -38.15 -15.96
C ALA A 303 -20.19 -38.96 -17.27
N GLN A 304 -21.16 -38.61 -18.11
CA GLN A 304 -21.34 -39.20 -19.44
C GLN A 304 -20.13 -38.89 -20.35
N LEU A 305 -19.68 -37.63 -20.38
CA LEU A 305 -18.52 -37.20 -21.18
C LEU A 305 -17.22 -37.90 -20.72
N ALA A 306 -17.05 -38.08 -19.41
CA ALA A 306 -15.90 -38.80 -18.83
C ALA A 306 -15.87 -40.28 -19.25
N LEU A 307 -17.04 -40.93 -19.36
CA LEU A 307 -17.15 -42.28 -19.90
C LEU A 307 -16.80 -42.32 -21.40
N GLU A 308 -17.29 -41.35 -22.18
CA GLU A 308 -17.00 -41.24 -23.62
C GLU A 308 -15.51 -41.02 -23.92
N HIS A 309 -14.76 -40.39 -23.00
CA HIS A 309 -13.32 -40.18 -23.10
C HIS A 309 -12.47 -41.22 -22.36
N GLY A 310 -13.04 -42.36 -21.96
CA GLY A 310 -12.30 -43.48 -21.38
C GLY A 310 -11.76 -43.23 -19.97
N GLN A 311 -12.43 -42.38 -19.18
CA GLN A 311 -12.08 -42.04 -17.79
C GLN A 311 -13.11 -42.58 -16.79
N PRO A 312 -13.26 -43.92 -16.63
CA PRO A 312 -14.34 -44.52 -15.86
C PRO A 312 -14.29 -44.21 -14.36
N LYS A 313 -13.10 -44.01 -13.79
CA LYS A 313 -12.94 -43.67 -12.36
C LYS A 313 -13.47 -42.28 -12.01
N ILE A 314 -13.40 -41.33 -12.95
CA ILE A 314 -13.92 -39.97 -12.77
C ILE A 314 -15.46 -40.01 -12.82
N ALA A 315 -16.02 -40.78 -13.74
CA ALA A 315 -17.47 -40.98 -13.83
C ALA A 315 -18.03 -41.70 -12.60
N GLU A 316 -17.32 -42.71 -12.08
CA GLU A 316 -17.69 -43.44 -10.86
C GLU A 316 -17.70 -42.52 -9.63
N TYR A 317 -16.67 -41.68 -9.47
CA TYR A 317 -16.60 -40.69 -8.39
C TYR A 317 -17.74 -39.66 -8.44
N LEU A 318 -18.05 -39.13 -9.64
CA LEU A 318 -19.14 -38.17 -9.84
C LEU A 318 -20.53 -38.77 -9.52
N ASN A 319 -20.68 -40.09 -9.63
CA ASN A 319 -21.92 -40.81 -9.32
C ASN A 319 -21.99 -41.28 -7.86
N HIS A 320 -20.87 -41.65 -7.22
CA HIS A 320 -20.84 -42.17 -5.85
C HIS A 320 -21.21 -41.11 -4.79
N GLU A 321 -20.94 -39.82 -5.05
CA GLU A 321 -21.37 -38.71 -4.18
C GLU A 321 -22.90 -38.54 -4.13
N ILE A 322 -23.65 -39.12 -5.09
CA ILE A 322 -25.12 -39.07 -5.12
C ILE A 322 -25.71 -40.00 -4.06
N GLU A 323 -25.06 -41.13 -3.76
CA GLU A 323 -25.57 -42.13 -2.82
C GLU A 323 -25.34 -41.70 -1.37
N GLU A 324 -24.16 -41.16 -1.04
CA GLU A 324 -23.86 -40.67 0.33
C GLU A 324 -24.73 -39.49 0.76
N LEU A 325 -25.09 -38.58 -0.16
CA LEU A 325 -25.95 -37.42 0.15
C LEU A 325 -27.44 -37.79 0.25
N VAL A 326 -27.87 -38.90 -0.36
CA VAL A 326 -29.25 -39.42 -0.25
C VAL A 326 -29.42 -40.24 1.03
N GLU A 327 -28.37 -40.91 1.51
CA GLU A 327 -28.39 -41.61 2.80
C GLU A 327 -28.36 -40.64 3.99
N ALA A 328 -27.57 -39.57 3.92
CA ALA A 328 -27.47 -38.57 4.99
C ALA A 328 -28.76 -37.77 5.25
N SER A 329 -29.71 -37.71 4.30
CA SER A 329 -30.98 -36.98 4.49
C SER A 329 -32.09 -37.81 5.15
N ASN A 330 -31.90 -39.12 5.34
CA ASN A 330 -32.94 -40.01 5.87
C ASN A 330 -32.79 -40.29 7.38
N ASP A 331 -31.66 -39.93 8.00
CA ASP A 331 -31.34 -40.26 9.40
C ASP A 331 -31.55 -39.11 10.42
N LEU A 332 -32.14 -37.98 10.01
CA LEU A 332 -32.43 -36.86 10.93
C LEU A 332 -33.92 -36.76 11.28
N ASN A 333 -34.40 -37.72 12.07
CA ASN A 333 -35.61 -37.60 12.89
C ASN A 333 -35.33 -38.22 14.27
N GLY A 334 -34.73 -37.45 15.19
CA GLY A 334 -34.52 -37.86 16.57
C GLY A 334 -33.74 -36.85 17.41
N ASP A 335 -34.47 -36.19 18.32
CA ASP A 335 -34.07 -35.49 19.56
C ASP A 335 -33.07 -34.31 19.52
N SER A 336 -33.60 -33.12 19.90
CA SER A 336 -32.87 -31.87 20.13
C SER A 336 -32.08 -31.86 21.46
N PRO A 337 -30.87 -31.27 21.49
CA PRO A 337 -30.24 -30.78 22.71
C PRO A 337 -30.48 -29.28 22.93
N GLN A 338 -30.45 -28.92 24.21
CA GLN A 338 -30.75 -27.62 24.80
C GLN A 338 -29.80 -26.51 24.34
N GLN A 339 -30.39 -25.32 24.14
CA GLN A 339 -29.75 -24.08 23.75
C GLN A 339 -29.27 -23.34 25.03
N GLU A 340 -27.96 -23.24 25.22
CA GLU A 340 -27.35 -22.37 26.24
C GLU A 340 -27.61 -20.89 25.89
N SER A 341 -28.26 -20.18 26.80
CA SER A 341 -28.47 -18.73 26.73
C SER A 341 -27.15 -18.00 27.00
N LYS A 342 -26.65 -17.28 25.99
CA LYS A 342 -25.62 -16.25 26.20
C LYS A 342 -26.22 -15.16 27.10
N GLU A 343 -25.60 -14.94 28.25
CA GLU A 343 -25.85 -13.78 29.10
C GLU A 343 -25.62 -12.50 28.28
N ASN A 344 -26.60 -11.59 28.35
CA ASN A 344 -26.62 -10.32 27.65
C ASN A 344 -25.38 -9.47 28.00
N GLU A 345 -24.52 -9.21 27.02
CA GLU A 345 -23.66 -8.03 27.05
C GLU A 345 -24.58 -6.80 27.17
N ALA A 346 -24.54 -6.14 28.33
CA ALA A 346 -25.29 -4.91 28.55
C ALA A 346 -24.80 -3.88 27.53
N GLN A 347 -25.68 -3.50 26.60
CA GLN A 347 -25.39 -2.50 25.57
C GLN A 347 -24.90 -1.21 26.26
N ALA A 348 -23.69 -0.76 25.94
CA ALA A 348 -23.11 0.42 26.56
C ALA A 348 -23.98 1.66 26.24
N LEU A 349 -24.28 2.46 27.26
CA LEU A 349 -25.10 3.66 27.14
C LEU A 349 -24.38 4.69 26.26
N SER A 350 -25.04 5.15 25.20
CA SER A 350 -24.47 6.08 24.21
C SER A 350 -24.99 7.52 24.38
N ALA A 351 -24.22 8.50 23.91
CA ALA A 351 -24.63 9.91 23.90
C ALA A 351 -25.95 10.12 23.10
N ILE A 352 -26.19 9.32 22.06
CA ILE A 352 -27.43 9.35 21.25
C ILE A 352 -28.64 9.01 22.13
N GLN A 353 -28.55 7.96 22.94
CA GLN A 353 -29.63 7.55 23.85
C GLN A 353 -29.92 8.62 24.90
N ILE A 354 -28.87 9.29 25.41
CA ILE A 354 -29.01 10.41 26.35
C ILE A 354 -29.69 11.62 25.70
N GLU A 355 -29.34 11.95 24.46
CA GLU A 355 -29.99 13.04 23.75
C GLU A 355 -31.48 12.73 23.51
N GLN A 356 -31.82 11.53 23.05
CA GLN A 356 -33.21 11.11 22.84
C GLN A 356 -34.02 11.17 24.15
N LEU A 357 -33.42 10.73 25.26
CA LEU A 357 -34.01 10.82 26.59
C LEU A 357 -34.38 12.28 26.96
N LEU A 358 -33.44 13.21 26.74
CA LEU A 358 -33.62 14.62 27.07
C LEU A 358 -34.48 15.38 26.05
N LYS A 359 -34.50 14.99 24.77
CA LYS A 359 -35.40 15.56 23.74
C LYS A 359 -36.86 15.18 23.99
N ASN A 360 -37.10 13.94 24.40
CA ASN A 360 -38.43 13.46 24.78
C ASN A 360 -38.91 14.01 26.13
N ARG A 361 -38.07 14.78 26.84
CA ARG A 361 -38.47 15.44 28.08
C ARG A 361 -39.61 16.41 27.82
N ILE A 362 -40.77 16.09 28.40
CA ILE A 362 -41.94 16.94 28.29
C ILE A 362 -41.65 18.27 29.00
N LYS A 363 -41.82 19.41 28.30
CA LYS A 363 -41.71 20.76 28.87
C LYS A 363 -42.92 21.15 29.75
N SER A 364 -43.88 20.25 29.95
CA SER A 364 -45.10 20.49 30.73
C SER A 364 -44.78 20.62 32.22
N PRO A 365 -45.34 21.62 32.92
CA PRO A 365 -45.08 21.84 34.34
C PRO A 365 -45.82 20.87 35.28
N THR A 366 -46.58 19.90 34.75
CA THR A 366 -47.38 18.99 35.58
C THR A 366 -46.57 17.77 36.04
N ILE A 367 -46.72 17.42 37.31
CA ILE A 367 -46.10 16.23 37.94
C ILE A 367 -46.47 14.95 37.17
N GLU A 368 -47.71 14.86 36.67
CA GLU A 368 -48.23 13.73 35.89
C GLU A 368 -47.47 13.54 34.57
N ALA A 369 -47.09 14.63 33.90
CA ALA A 369 -46.32 14.56 32.66
C ALA A 369 -44.87 14.11 32.92
N PHE A 370 -44.27 14.53 34.03
CA PHE A 370 -42.94 14.08 34.43
C PHE A 370 -42.93 12.57 34.72
N HIS A 371 -43.88 12.06 35.50
CA HIS A 371 -43.99 10.62 35.76
C HIS A 371 -44.27 9.79 34.50
N ALA A 372 -45.07 10.32 33.56
CA ALA A 372 -45.29 9.66 32.28
C ALA A 372 -43.99 9.54 31.46
N TRP A 373 -43.16 10.59 31.45
CA TRP A 373 -41.83 10.57 30.82
C TRP A 373 -40.89 9.59 31.52
N GLU A 374 -40.84 9.61 32.86
CA GLU A 374 -40.00 8.70 33.67
C GLU A 374 -40.35 7.24 33.39
N ASN A 375 -41.64 6.89 33.39
CA ASN A 375 -42.11 5.54 33.08
C ASN A 375 -41.75 5.13 31.64
N SER A 376 -41.91 6.03 30.68
CA SER A 376 -41.61 5.77 29.26
C SER A 376 -40.11 5.59 28.99
N ASN A 377 -39.24 6.05 29.90
CA ASN A 377 -37.78 5.98 29.78
C ASN A 377 -37.12 5.19 30.93
N SER A 378 -37.92 4.40 31.67
CA SER A 378 -37.49 3.73 32.91
C SER A 378 -36.28 2.81 32.72
N GLU A 379 -36.17 2.15 31.56
CA GLU A 379 -35.02 1.30 31.23
C GLU A 379 -33.71 2.11 31.09
N LEU A 380 -33.73 3.20 30.31
CA LEU A 380 -32.56 4.09 30.15
C LEU A 380 -32.19 4.78 31.47
N LEU A 381 -33.18 5.24 32.23
CA LEU A 381 -32.94 5.83 33.54
C LEU A 381 -32.33 4.82 34.52
N THR A 382 -32.73 3.54 34.43
CA THR A 382 -32.11 2.46 35.21
C THR A 382 -30.66 2.21 34.80
N GLN A 383 -30.34 2.30 33.50
CA GLN A 383 -28.96 2.19 33.02
C GLN A 383 -28.11 3.36 33.53
N ILE A 384 -28.62 4.59 33.47
CA ILE A 384 -27.95 5.78 34.03
C ILE A 384 -27.74 5.63 35.54
N ALA A 385 -28.76 5.16 36.27
CA ALA A 385 -28.68 4.96 37.72
C ALA A 385 -27.64 3.90 38.12
N LYS A 386 -27.32 2.93 37.25
CA LYS A 386 -26.26 1.95 37.47
C LYS A 386 -24.85 2.54 37.32
N LEU A 387 -24.71 3.62 36.53
CA LEU A 387 -23.43 4.27 36.23
C LEU A 387 -23.08 5.38 37.23
N LEU A 388 -24.05 5.87 37.99
CA LEU A 388 -23.88 6.96 38.95
C LEU A 388 -24.09 6.50 40.40
N PRO A 389 -23.32 7.02 41.36
CA PRO A 389 -23.69 6.94 42.77
C PRO A 389 -25.11 7.49 42.99
N PHE A 390 -25.87 6.87 43.89
CA PHE A 390 -27.27 7.22 44.14
C PHE A 390 -27.45 8.71 44.51
N GLU A 391 -26.50 9.27 45.26
CA GLU A 391 -26.50 10.68 45.67
C GLU A 391 -26.35 11.61 44.47
N GLN A 392 -25.52 11.25 43.49
CA GLN A 392 -25.35 12.03 42.26
C GLN A 392 -26.61 11.91 41.40
N PHE A 393 -27.11 10.69 41.17
CA PHE A 393 -28.31 10.45 40.38
C PHE A 393 -29.54 11.20 40.93
N SER A 394 -29.78 11.14 42.25
CA SER A 394 -30.90 11.82 42.91
C SER A 394 -30.77 13.34 42.94
N SER A 395 -29.55 13.87 42.80
CA SER A 395 -29.28 15.32 42.72
C SER A 395 -29.47 15.91 41.32
N ILE A 396 -29.63 15.07 40.29
CA ILE A 396 -29.81 15.54 38.91
C ILE A 396 -31.11 16.33 38.79
N ASN A 397 -31.00 17.60 38.44
CA ASN A 397 -32.15 18.37 38.01
C ASN A 397 -32.52 18.00 36.56
N TRP A 398 -33.32 16.94 36.44
CA TRP A 398 -33.81 16.43 35.16
C TRP A 398 -34.53 17.47 34.31
N THR A 399 -35.04 18.56 34.90
CA THR A 399 -35.73 19.65 34.16
C THR A 399 -34.80 20.67 33.52
N SER A 400 -33.52 20.71 33.89
CA SER A 400 -32.57 21.70 33.39
C SER A 400 -31.25 21.12 32.89
N ILE A 401 -30.95 19.86 33.19
CA ILE A 401 -29.73 19.21 32.73
C ILE A 401 -29.64 19.21 31.20
N THR A 402 -28.45 19.50 30.67
CA THR A 402 -28.14 19.43 29.23
C THR A 402 -27.53 18.08 28.89
N VAL A 403 -27.49 17.75 27.60
CA VAL A 403 -26.86 16.52 27.11
C VAL A 403 -25.39 16.49 27.51
N GLU A 404 -24.69 17.62 27.38
CA GLU A 404 -23.27 17.74 27.71
C GLU A 404 -23.01 17.46 29.18
N HIS A 405 -23.78 18.07 30.09
CA HIS A 405 -23.62 17.84 31.53
C HIS A 405 -23.93 16.39 31.92
N LEU A 406 -24.97 15.78 31.34
CA LEU A 406 -25.31 14.40 31.66
C LEU A 406 -24.28 13.41 31.10
N CYS A 407 -23.79 13.64 29.88
CA CYS A 407 -22.69 12.87 29.30
C CYS A 407 -21.39 13.04 30.10
N GLU A 408 -21.06 14.24 30.57
CA GLU A 408 -19.88 14.49 31.43
C GLU A 408 -19.98 13.74 32.76
N LEU A 409 -21.15 13.75 33.41
CA LEU A 409 -21.39 12.99 34.64
C LEU A 409 -21.23 11.48 34.43
N LEU A 410 -21.57 10.98 33.25
CA LEU A 410 -21.54 9.57 32.89
C LEU A 410 -20.21 9.14 32.24
N GLU A 411 -19.25 10.05 32.09
CA GLU A 411 -18.01 9.84 31.35
C GLU A 411 -18.24 9.35 29.90
N ILE A 412 -19.36 9.76 29.29
CA ILE A 412 -19.73 9.43 27.91
C ILE A 412 -19.28 10.57 27.00
N SER A 413 -18.49 10.23 25.98
CA SER A 413 -18.01 11.24 25.03
C SER A 413 -19.14 11.74 24.12
N THR A 414 -19.37 13.05 24.08
CA THR A 414 -20.32 13.67 23.13
C THR A 414 -19.74 13.67 21.72
N PRO A 415 -20.58 13.73 20.64
CA PRO A 415 -20.07 13.79 19.26
C PRO A 415 -19.09 14.95 19.03
N ARG A 416 -19.37 16.12 19.63
CA ARG A 416 -18.48 17.27 19.60
C ARG A 416 -17.12 16.94 20.23
N LEU A 417 -17.12 16.35 21.43
CA LEU A 417 -15.89 15.99 22.13
C LEU A 417 -15.11 14.89 21.38
N LEU A 418 -15.81 13.93 20.77
CA LEU A 418 -15.21 12.90 19.92
C LEU A 418 -14.44 13.52 18.74
N LEU A 419 -15.05 14.47 18.03
CA LEU A 419 -14.38 15.14 16.92
C LEU A 419 -13.16 15.94 17.38
N ILE A 420 -13.29 16.67 18.50
CA ILE A 420 -12.17 17.42 19.08
C ILE A 420 -11.02 16.48 19.44
N ASN A 421 -11.31 15.38 20.13
CA ASN A 421 -10.30 14.39 20.54
C ASN A 421 -9.62 13.73 19.35
N LEU A 422 -10.38 13.44 18.29
CA LEU A 422 -9.84 12.91 17.04
C LEU A 422 -8.86 13.92 16.42
N VAL A 423 -9.27 15.18 16.29
CA VAL A 423 -8.41 16.24 15.72
C VAL A 423 -7.16 16.46 16.58
N ASP A 424 -7.28 16.46 17.90
CA ASP A 424 -6.15 16.58 18.83
C ASP A 424 -5.18 15.40 18.71
N THR A 425 -5.71 14.18 18.58
CA THR A 425 -4.88 12.98 18.38
C THR A 425 -4.08 13.08 17.08
N LEU A 426 -4.74 13.48 15.98
CA LEU A 426 -4.07 13.69 14.69
C LEU A 426 -3.00 14.78 14.78
N ILE A 427 -3.32 15.94 15.37
CA ILE A 427 -2.36 17.04 15.56
C ILE A 427 -1.16 16.55 16.36
N ASN A 428 -1.39 15.93 17.52
CA ASN A 428 -0.33 15.43 18.38
C ASN A 428 0.56 14.43 17.63
N ASN A 429 -0.04 13.45 16.94
CA ASN A 429 0.74 12.43 16.23
C ASN A 429 1.54 13.03 15.07
N ILE A 430 0.97 14.01 14.36
CA ILE A 430 1.67 14.77 13.33
C ILE A 430 2.84 15.58 13.92
N GLU A 431 2.63 16.32 15.01
CA GLU A 431 3.66 17.19 15.62
C GLU A 431 4.77 16.39 16.31
N THR A 432 4.44 15.27 16.95
CA THR A 432 5.37 14.48 17.79
C THR A 432 5.97 13.25 17.11
N LYS A 433 5.64 12.99 15.83
CA LYS A 433 6.11 11.83 15.05
C LYS A 433 5.57 10.46 15.53
N ASN A 434 4.42 10.41 16.18
CA ASN A 434 3.80 9.14 16.56
C ASN A 434 3.09 8.48 15.36
N GLY A 435 2.65 7.22 15.53
CA GLY A 435 1.89 6.50 14.49
C GLY A 435 2.74 6.11 13.27
N GLY A 436 4.01 5.75 13.48
CA GLY A 436 4.93 5.32 12.42
C GLY A 436 5.42 6.45 11.51
N ARG A 437 5.30 7.71 11.94
CA ARG A 437 5.76 8.89 11.19
C ARG A 437 7.26 9.11 11.40
N TRP A 438 7.97 9.46 10.33
CA TRP A 438 9.40 9.76 10.37
C TRP A 438 9.70 11.24 10.69
N THR A 439 8.75 12.11 10.37
CA THR A 439 8.94 13.58 10.40
C THR A 439 7.85 14.29 11.19
N SER A 440 8.24 15.31 11.95
CA SER A 440 7.32 16.15 12.70
C SER A 440 6.71 17.17 11.76
N GLY A 441 5.40 17.36 11.86
CA GLY A 441 4.67 18.39 11.12
C GLY A 441 4.36 19.61 11.96
N ILE A 442 5.23 19.94 12.92
CA ILE A 442 5.06 21.15 13.73
C ILE A 442 4.87 22.35 12.78
N ASP A 443 3.80 23.10 13.00
CA ASP A 443 3.39 24.23 12.16
C ASP A 443 3.20 23.94 10.66
N SER A 444 3.06 22.67 10.28
CA SER A 444 2.70 22.29 8.90
C SER A 444 1.33 22.81 8.53
N GLU A 445 1.08 23.03 7.24
CA GLU A 445 -0.23 23.48 6.74
C GLU A 445 -1.34 22.56 7.24
N LYS A 446 -1.12 21.24 7.20
CA LYS A 446 -2.04 20.24 7.75
C LYS A 446 -2.40 20.50 9.22
N VAL A 447 -1.41 20.77 10.07
CA VAL A 447 -1.64 21.06 11.49
C VAL A 447 -2.39 22.39 11.67
N LYS A 448 -2.07 23.41 10.87
CA LYS A 448 -2.78 24.70 10.91
C LYS A 448 -4.25 24.53 10.51
N THR A 449 -4.54 23.79 9.44
CA THR A 449 -5.90 23.52 9.00
C THR A 449 -6.66 22.67 10.03
N LEU A 450 -6.03 21.64 10.62
CA LEU A 450 -6.65 20.86 11.71
C LEU A 450 -6.96 21.74 12.94
N LYS A 451 -6.03 22.62 13.34
CA LYS A 451 -6.26 23.58 14.44
C LYS A 451 -7.43 24.51 14.14
N ALA A 452 -7.57 24.98 12.88
CA ALA A 452 -8.71 25.79 12.46
C ALA A 452 -10.03 25.02 12.54
N ILE A 453 -10.08 23.77 12.03
CA ILE A 453 -11.26 22.90 12.14
C ILE A 453 -11.64 22.68 13.60
N LYS A 454 -10.66 22.45 14.49
CA LYS A 454 -10.91 22.33 15.94
C LYS A 454 -11.56 23.58 16.51
N THR A 455 -11.02 24.76 16.21
CA THR A 455 -11.59 26.04 16.67
C THR A 455 -13.02 26.25 16.16
N GLU A 456 -13.34 25.83 14.93
CA GLU A 456 -14.70 25.87 14.40
C GLU A 456 -15.65 24.94 15.16
N ILE A 457 -15.24 23.69 15.42
CA ILE A 457 -16.03 22.72 16.23
C ILE A 457 -16.25 23.28 17.64
N GLU A 458 -15.26 23.96 18.22
CA GLU A 458 -15.35 24.59 19.54
C GLU A 458 -16.27 25.82 19.58
N ALA A 459 -16.30 26.60 18.50
CA ALA A 459 -17.14 27.79 18.38
C ALA A 459 -18.62 27.43 18.12
N GLU A 460 -18.89 26.24 17.61
CA GLU A 460 -20.23 25.78 17.28
C GLU A 460 -21.10 25.65 18.53
N LYS A 461 -22.19 26.43 18.59
CA LYS A 461 -23.05 26.53 19.78
C LYS A 461 -24.10 25.42 19.84
N VAL A 462 -24.43 24.83 18.69
CA VAL A 462 -25.48 23.81 18.57
C VAL A 462 -24.90 22.62 17.84
N PHE A 463 -24.22 21.74 18.57
CA PHE A 463 -23.75 20.46 18.06
C PHE A 463 -24.77 19.37 18.45
N SER A 464 -25.94 19.39 17.80
CA SER A 464 -27.00 18.40 18.03
C SER A 464 -26.57 17.04 17.46
N ILE A 465 -26.86 15.95 18.17
CA ILE A 465 -26.51 14.59 17.72
C ILE A 465 -27.38 14.16 16.53
N GLU A 466 -28.54 14.81 16.34
CA GLU A 466 -29.37 14.66 15.13
C GLU A 466 -28.78 15.33 13.89
N ASP A 467 -27.81 16.23 14.04
CA ASP A 467 -27.14 16.86 12.91
C ASP A 467 -26.02 15.96 12.38
N SER A 468 -26.40 14.75 11.99
CA SER A 468 -25.50 13.79 11.33
C SER A 468 -24.85 14.42 10.09
N VAL A 469 -25.50 15.42 9.49
CA VAL A 469 -24.97 16.19 8.35
C VAL A 469 -23.79 17.05 8.79
N LEU A 470 -23.91 17.81 9.89
CA LEU A 470 -22.82 18.62 10.42
C LEU A 470 -21.64 17.77 10.88
N GLN A 471 -21.90 16.66 11.60
CA GLN A 471 -20.85 15.71 11.99
C GLN A 471 -20.14 15.13 10.76
N THR A 472 -20.91 14.66 9.76
CA THR A 472 -20.36 14.15 8.50
C THR A 472 -19.53 15.21 7.77
N THR A 473 -19.97 16.48 7.82
CA THR A 473 -19.27 17.60 7.19
C THR A 473 -17.90 17.81 7.82
N TYR A 474 -17.80 17.82 9.15
CA TYR A 474 -16.51 17.92 9.83
C TYR A 474 -15.64 16.70 9.60
N LEU A 475 -16.20 15.49 9.66
CA LEU A 475 -15.44 14.27 9.37
C LEU A 475 -14.83 14.29 7.96
N ARG A 476 -15.59 14.73 6.95
CA ARG A 476 -15.07 14.91 5.57
C ARG A 476 -14.03 16.02 5.47
N ALA A 477 -14.21 17.12 6.19
CA ALA A 477 -13.20 18.19 6.23
C ALA A 477 -11.88 17.68 6.84
N ILE A 478 -11.95 16.91 7.93
CA ILE A 478 -10.80 16.27 8.57
C ILE A 478 -10.15 15.25 7.62
N GLU A 479 -10.96 14.42 6.96
CA GLU A 479 -10.49 13.46 5.96
C GLU A 479 -9.72 14.15 4.83
N ALA A 480 -10.30 15.21 4.25
CA ALA A 480 -9.67 15.99 3.20
C ALA A 480 -8.31 16.54 3.65
N VAL A 481 -8.21 17.05 4.88
CA VAL A 481 -6.95 17.51 5.46
C VAL A 481 -5.97 16.36 5.69
N CYS A 482 -6.45 15.19 6.10
CA CYS A 482 -5.64 13.97 6.21
C CYS A 482 -5.06 13.55 4.86
N HIS A 483 -5.78 13.76 3.76
CA HIS A 483 -5.34 13.52 2.40
C HIS A 483 -4.35 14.56 1.84
N ILE A 484 -4.23 15.75 2.44
CA ILE A 484 -3.23 16.74 2.04
C ILE A 484 -1.84 16.10 2.12
N LYS A 485 -1.20 15.94 0.96
CA LYS A 485 0.17 15.48 0.88
C LYS A 485 1.08 16.65 1.21
N ARG A 486 2.09 16.45 2.06
CA ARG A 486 3.07 17.51 2.39
C ARG A 486 3.88 17.93 1.16
N ASN A 487 3.97 17.05 0.17
CA ASN A 487 4.69 17.25 -1.06
C ASN A 487 3.83 16.69 -2.21
N PRO A 488 3.56 17.47 -3.28
CA PRO A 488 2.87 17.00 -4.48
C PRO A 488 3.47 15.71 -5.04
N TRP A 489 4.78 15.52 -4.85
CA TRP A 489 5.54 14.38 -5.34
C TRP A 489 5.33 13.07 -4.56
N HIS A 490 4.66 13.07 -3.40
CA HIS A 490 4.27 11.83 -2.69
C HIS A 490 3.09 11.10 -3.38
N PHE A 491 3.12 10.99 -4.71
CA PHE A 491 2.04 10.42 -5.52
C PHE A 491 1.63 9.01 -5.06
N TRP A 492 2.57 8.21 -4.59
CA TRP A 492 2.40 6.77 -4.39
C TRP A 492 1.97 6.30 -2.99
N ALA A 493 2.11 7.16 -1.97
CA ALA A 493 1.83 6.77 -0.59
C ALA A 493 0.53 7.40 -0.08
N THR A 494 -0.32 6.58 0.53
CA THR A 494 -1.39 7.06 1.38
C THR A 494 -0.75 7.75 2.59
N PRO A 495 -1.03 9.04 2.85
CA PRO A 495 -0.44 9.71 4.01
C PRO A 495 -0.79 8.97 5.31
N ASN A 496 0.15 8.81 6.24
CA ASN A 496 -0.12 8.14 7.53
C ASN A 496 -1.35 8.71 8.26
N SER A 497 -1.63 10.01 8.10
CA SER A 497 -2.85 10.65 8.65
C SER A 497 -4.14 10.07 8.13
N VAL A 498 -4.19 9.55 6.90
CA VAL A 498 -5.41 8.92 6.35
C VAL A 498 -5.65 7.57 7.03
N THR A 499 -4.63 6.73 7.14
CA THR A 499 -4.74 5.42 7.81
C THR A 499 -5.06 5.61 9.29
N GLU A 500 -4.38 6.54 9.95
CA GLU A 500 -4.63 6.89 11.35
C GLU A 500 -6.05 7.42 11.56
N PHE A 501 -6.52 8.31 10.68
CA PHE A 501 -7.89 8.82 10.75
C PHE A 501 -8.92 7.70 10.62
N LYS A 502 -8.76 6.78 9.65
CA LYS A 502 -9.65 5.63 9.48
C LYS A 502 -9.68 4.74 10.72
N GLN A 503 -8.51 4.44 11.31
CA GLN A 503 -8.44 3.68 12.55
C GLN A 503 -9.18 4.40 13.69
N LEU A 504 -9.00 5.71 13.84
CA LEU A 504 -9.71 6.50 14.84
C LEU A 504 -11.23 6.50 14.62
N LEU A 505 -11.71 6.44 13.38
CA LEU A 505 -13.14 6.28 13.10
C LEU A 505 -13.65 4.92 13.54
N GLU A 506 -12.94 3.85 13.19
CA GLU A 506 -13.29 2.48 13.58
C GLU A 506 -13.30 2.33 15.12
N ASP A 507 -12.26 2.80 15.80
CA ASP A 507 -12.11 2.72 17.26
C ASP A 507 -13.23 3.46 18.01
N ASN A 508 -13.82 4.49 17.38
CA ASN A 508 -14.90 5.30 17.95
C ASN A 508 -16.29 4.98 17.38
N ASN A 509 -16.42 3.92 16.56
CA ASN A 509 -17.67 3.55 15.86
C ASN A 509 -18.30 4.71 15.07
N LEU A 510 -17.47 5.51 14.39
CA LEU A 510 -17.89 6.63 13.55
C LEU A 510 -17.93 6.21 12.07
N ASP A 511 -18.98 6.60 11.36
CA ASP A 511 -19.12 6.40 9.91
C ASP A 511 -19.07 7.74 9.17
N LEU A 512 -18.39 7.79 8.03
CA LEU A 512 -18.36 8.94 7.11
C LEU A 512 -19.70 9.15 6.36
N GLY A 513 -20.69 8.31 6.64
CA GLY A 513 -22.01 8.39 6.03
C GLY A 513 -21.99 8.08 4.53
N ILE A 514 -20.95 7.39 4.06
CA ILE A 514 -20.87 6.90 2.69
C ILE A 514 -21.69 5.62 2.66
N ARG A 515 -23.00 5.75 2.41
CA ARG A 515 -23.76 4.62 1.87
C ARG A 515 -23.12 4.28 0.53
N THR A 516 -22.22 3.31 0.52
CA THR A 516 -21.86 2.61 -0.70
C THR A 516 -23.15 1.96 -1.18
N ASN A 517 -23.81 2.57 -2.16
CA ASN A 517 -24.83 1.82 -2.90
C ASN A 517 -24.10 0.62 -3.52
N PRO A 518 -24.52 -0.62 -3.21
CA PRO A 518 -23.85 -1.83 -3.68
C PRO A 518 -23.86 -1.96 -5.21
#